data_AF-A0A968H2W6-F1
#
_entry.id   AF-A0A968H2W6-F1
#
_cell.length_a   1.000
_cell.length_b   1.000
_cell.length_c   1.000
_cell.angle_alpha   90.00
_cell.angle_beta   90.00
_cell.angle_gamma   90.00
#
_symmetry.space_group_name_H-M   'P 1'
#
loop_
_entity.id
_entity.type
_entity.pdbx_description
1 polymer ?
#
loop_
_entity_poly.entity_id
_entity_poly.type
_entity_poly.pdbx_seq_one_letter_code
_entity_poly.pdbx_strand_id
1 'polypeptide(L)'
;MTTTDDAETMKRRGVVDRIFETLGNGLGGGIGWLAESGVLFVIFAVVWVAFGAGLVLSQGSIDQAWQAIRELPILVQAVVWVLFLPVMIGLWVWESSWPLIVRLVEVVGVAGWNLWMFLPKALQPR
;
A
#
# COMPACT_ATOMS: atom_id res chain seq x y z
N MET A 1 22.03 -41.80 -17.16
CA MET A 1 20.71 -41.14 -17.11
C MET A 1 20.78 -39.98 -16.13
N THR A 2 21.67 -39.01 -16.40
CA THR A 2 22.09 -37.97 -15.45
C THR A 2 22.37 -36.63 -16.14
N THR A 3 22.93 -36.65 -17.35
CA THR A 3 23.36 -35.43 -18.07
C THR A 3 22.24 -34.52 -18.59
N THR A 4 21.06 -35.05 -18.90
CA THR A 4 19.93 -34.26 -19.40
C THR A 4 19.19 -33.50 -18.29
N ASP A 5 19.16 -34.05 -17.08
CA ASP A 5 18.45 -33.47 -15.93
C ASP A 5 19.22 -32.29 -15.32
N ASP A 6 20.56 -32.40 -15.30
CA ASP A 6 21.48 -31.34 -14.84
C ASP A 6 21.46 -30.10 -15.77
N ALA A 7 21.30 -30.31 -17.07
CA ALA A 7 21.24 -29.23 -18.05
C ALA A 7 19.92 -28.43 -17.97
N GLU A 8 18.80 -29.12 -17.72
CA GLU A 8 17.49 -28.47 -17.60
C GLU A 8 17.39 -27.65 -16.29
N THR A 9 17.95 -28.17 -15.19
CA THR A 9 18.02 -27.45 -13.91
C THR A 9 18.91 -26.21 -13.96
N MET A 10 20.09 -26.29 -14.61
CA MET A 10 20.95 -25.11 -14.86
C MET A 10 20.24 -24.04 -15.70
N LYS A 11 19.54 -24.45 -16.77
CA LYS A 11 18.81 -23.52 -17.65
C LYS A 11 17.63 -22.86 -16.92
N ARG A 12 16.88 -23.61 -16.10
CA ARG A 12 15.80 -23.06 -15.27
C ARG A 12 16.33 -22.06 -14.25
N ARG A 13 17.45 -22.36 -13.57
CA ARG A 13 18.09 -21.40 -12.64
C ARG A 13 18.47 -20.10 -13.33
N GLY A 14 19.16 -20.16 -14.47
CA GLY A 14 19.56 -18.95 -15.21
C GLY A 14 18.41 -18.15 -15.85
N VAL A 15 17.22 -18.74 -16.00
CA VAL A 15 15.99 -18.01 -16.39
C VAL A 15 15.37 -17.34 -15.17
N VAL A 16 15.29 -18.06 -14.05
CA VAL A 16 14.74 -17.56 -12.78
C VAL A 16 15.58 -16.39 -12.24
N ASP A 17 16.90 -16.51 -12.25
CA ASP A 17 17.83 -15.45 -11.80
C ASP A 17 17.67 -14.17 -12.62
N ARG A 18 17.53 -14.29 -13.95
CA ARG A 18 17.28 -13.15 -14.85
C ARG A 18 15.95 -12.45 -14.58
N ILE A 19 14.90 -13.20 -14.25
CA ILE A 19 13.59 -12.63 -13.90
C ILE A 19 13.72 -11.87 -12.57
N PHE A 20 14.41 -12.43 -11.57
CA PHE A 20 14.65 -11.75 -10.30
C PHE A 20 15.51 -10.50 -10.45
N GLU A 21 16.57 -10.52 -11.26
CA GLU A 21 17.40 -9.34 -11.51
C GLU A 21 16.64 -8.25 -12.27
N THR A 22 15.84 -8.62 -13.27
CA THR A 22 15.07 -7.66 -14.06
C THR A 22 13.97 -7.01 -13.21
N LEU A 23 13.26 -7.79 -12.40
CA LEU A 23 12.25 -7.28 -11.48
C LEU A 23 12.89 -6.46 -10.36
N GLY A 24 13.98 -6.94 -9.75
CA GLY A 24 14.68 -6.25 -8.67
C GLY A 24 15.24 -4.90 -9.10
N ASN A 25 15.86 -4.83 -10.27
CA ASN A 25 16.45 -3.59 -10.79
C ASN A 25 15.38 -2.63 -11.33
N GLY A 26 14.34 -3.13 -12.02
CA GLY A 26 13.26 -2.31 -12.56
C GLY A 26 12.31 -1.75 -11.50
N LEU A 27 11.81 -2.60 -10.60
CA LEU A 27 10.92 -2.18 -9.51
C LEU A 27 11.68 -1.42 -8.43
N GLY A 28 12.88 -1.88 -8.07
CA GLY A 28 13.73 -1.21 -7.07
C GLY A 28 14.13 0.21 -7.51
N GLY A 29 14.46 0.39 -8.78
CA GLY A 29 14.78 1.71 -9.35
C GLY A 29 13.58 2.66 -9.34
N GLY A 30 12.39 2.19 -9.75
CA GLY A 30 11.17 3.01 -9.79
C GLY A 30 10.63 3.36 -8.40
N ILE A 31 10.60 2.39 -7.49
CA ILE A 31 10.14 2.60 -6.10
C ILE A 31 11.13 3.50 -5.35
N GLY A 32 12.43 3.31 -5.56
CA GLY A 32 13.47 4.17 -4.99
C GLY A 32 13.31 5.64 -5.40
N TRP A 33 13.04 5.88 -6.68
CA TRP A 33 12.80 7.25 -7.19
C TRP A 33 11.49 7.87 -6.64
N LEU A 34 10.41 7.09 -6.53
CA LEU A 34 9.14 7.56 -5.95
C LEU A 34 9.28 7.90 -4.46
N ALA A 35 10.10 7.13 -3.73
CA ALA A 35 10.39 7.38 -2.32
C ALA A 35 11.26 8.64 -2.15
N GLU A 36 12.24 8.87 -3.02
CA GLU A 36 13.10 10.07 -2.95
C GLU A 36 12.42 11.36 -3.35
N SER A 37 11.44 11.32 -4.26
CA SER A 37 10.68 12.49 -4.69
C SER A 37 9.65 12.96 -3.67
N GLY A 38 9.31 12.15 -2.66
CA GLY A 38 8.25 12.45 -1.68
C GLY A 38 6.83 12.41 -2.28
N VAL A 39 6.67 11.93 -3.52
CA VAL A 39 5.35 11.83 -4.19
C VAL A 39 4.41 10.91 -3.43
N LEU A 40 4.92 9.78 -2.92
CA LEU A 40 4.13 8.85 -2.12
C LEU A 40 3.57 9.52 -0.85
N PHE A 41 4.36 10.34 -0.17
CA PHE A 41 3.90 11.12 0.97
C PHE A 41 2.74 12.03 0.59
N VAL A 42 2.86 12.79 -0.51
CA VAL A 42 1.80 13.70 -0.95
C VAL A 42 0.52 12.95 -1.29
N ILE A 43 0.63 11.83 -2.03
CA ILE A 43 -0.53 11.00 -2.39
C ILE A 43 -1.22 10.50 -1.11
N PHE A 44 -0.49 9.87 -0.19
CA PHE A 44 -1.08 9.36 1.04
C PHE A 44 -1.61 10.48 1.95
N ALA A 45 -0.93 11.62 2.03
CA ALA A 45 -1.39 12.78 2.80
C ALA A 45 -2.73 13.29 2.28
N VAL A 46 -2.87 13.46 0.95
CA VAL A 46 -4.13 13.88 0.33
C VAL A 46 -5.23 12.85 0.60
N VAL A 47 -4.94 11.56 0.47
CA VAL A 47 -5.91 10.50 0.75
C VAL A 47 -6.35 10.49 2.22
N TRP A 48 -5.43 10.64 3.16
CA TRP A 48 -5.77 10.73 4.60
C TRP A 48 -6.56 12.00 4.93
N VAL A 49 -6.24 13.12 4.30
CA VAL A 49 -7.03 14.36 4.46
C VAL A 49 -8.44 14.17 3.91
N ALA A 50 -8.59 13.55 2.73
CA ALA A 50 -9.90 13.24 2.15
C ALA A 50 -10.70 12.29 3.05
N PHE A 51 -10.06 11.26 3.61
CA PHE A 51 -10.66 10.35 4.58
C PHE A 51 -11.13 11.10 5.83
N GLY A 52 -10.26 11.91 6.44
CA GLY A 52 -10.60 12.72 7.62
C GLY A 52 -11.71 13.74 7.35
N ALA A 53 -11.70 14.38 6.17
CA ALA A 53 -12.76 15.26 5.75
C ALA A 53 -14.09 14.51 5.57
N GLY A 54 -14.07 13.31 4.97
CA GLY A 54 -15.23 12.45 4.88
C GLY A 54 -15.81 12.10 6.25
N LEU A 55 -14.96 11.79 7.24
CA LEU A 55 -15.41 11.54 8.61
C LEU A 55 -16.15 12.72 9.26
N VAL A 56 -15.67 13.94 9.04
CA VAL A 56 -16.24 15.15 9.66
C VAL A 56 -17.48 15.65 8.91
N LEU A 57 -17.48 15.53 7.59
CA LEU A 57 -18.51 16.12 6.73
C LEU A 57 -19.68 15.18 6.45
N SER A 58 -19.43 13.88 6.30
CA SER A 58 -20.48 12.90 6.00
C SER A 58 -20.01 11.47 6.28
N GLN A 59 -20.50 10.88 7.36
CA GLN A 59 -20.22 9.49 7.71
C GLN A 59 -20.57 8.54 6.55
N GLY A 60 -21.67 8.82 5.84
CA GLY A 60 -22.11 8.03 4.68
C GLY A 60 -21.17 8.09 3.47
N SER A 61 -20.28 9.07 3.37
CA SER A 61 -19.26 9.11 2.31
C SER A 61 -18.20 8.02 2.49
N ILE A 62 -17.84 7.71 3.74
CA ILE A 62 -16.88 6.66 4.08
C ILE A 62 -17.49 5.28 3.85
N ASP A 63 -18.75 5.12 4.26
CA ASP A 63 -19.51 3.88 4.04
C ASP A 63 -19.65 3.60 2.54
N GLN A 64 -19.97 4.63 1.74
CA GLN A 64 -20.06 4.51 0.28
C GLN A 64 -18.72 4.14 -0.35
N ALA A 65 -17.62 4.75 0.08
CA ALA A 65 -16.27 4.42 -0.41
C ALA A 65 -15.91 2.96 -0.09
N TRP A 66 -16.25 2.48 1.10
CA TRP A 66 -16.05 1.09 1.50
C TRP A 66 -16.86 0.12 0.63
N GLN A 67 -18.16 0.40 0.42
CA GLN A 67 -19.01 -0.44 -0.43
C GLN A 67 -18.53 -0.47 -1.88
N ALA A 68 -18.13 0.68 -2.44
CA ALA A 68 -17.60 0.76 -3.79
C ALA A 68 -16.37 -0.16 -3.99
N ILE A 69 -15.52 -0.30 -2.98
CA ILE A 69 -14.37 -1.21 -3.01
C ILE A 69 -14.79 -2.67 -2.83
N ARG A 70 -15.84 -2.93 -2.06
CA ARG A 70 -16.40 -4.29 -1.84
C ARG A 70 -17.12 -4.84 -3.07
N GLU A 71 -17.61 -3.97 -3.94
CA GLU A 71 -18.27 -4.33 -5.20
C GLU A 71 -17.28 -4.64 -6.35
N LEU A 72 -15.98 -4.34 -6.16
CA LEU A 72 -14.96 -4.61 -7.17
C LEU A 72 -14.71 -6.11 -7.35
N PRO A 73 -14.30 -6.56 -8.56
CA PRO A 73 -13.80 -7.92 -8.77
C PRO A 73 -12.66 -8.23 -7.80
N ILE A 74 -12.61 -9.46 -7.27
CA ILE A 74 -11.69 -9.85 -6.19
C ILE A 74 -10.21 -9.57 -6.52
N LEU A 75 -9.79 -9.71 -7.78
CA LEU A 75 -8.44 -9.36 -8.21
C LEU A 75 -8.16 -7.86 -8.08
N VAL A 76 -9.09 -7.01 -8.54
CA VAL A 76 -8.95 -5.55 -8.48
C VAL A 76 -8.98 -5.10 -7.02
N GLN A 77 -9.88 -5.67 -6.22
CA GLN A 77 -9.94 -5.43 -4.79
C GLN A 77 -8.60 -5.78 -4.11
N ALA A 78 -8.02 -6.94 -4.41
CA ALA A 78 -6.72 -7.34 -3.86
C ALA A 78 -5.61 -6.35 -4.24
N VAL A 79 -5.58 -5.88 -5.49
CA VAL A 79 -4.61 -4.86 -5.92
C VAL A 79 -4.79 -3.55 -5.14
N VAL A 80 -6.03 -3.07 -4.99
CA VAL A 80 -6.33 -1.86 -4.19
C VAL A 80 -5.89 -2.04 -2.74
N TRP A 81 -6.14 -3.21 -2.15
CA TRP A 81 -5.69 -3.56 -0.81
C TRP A 81 -4.18 -3.54 -0.66
N VAL A 82 -3.44 -4.06 -1.62
CA VAL A 82 -1.97 -4.06 -1.56
C VAL A 82 -1.41 -2.65 -1.74
N LEU A 83 -1.95 -1.87 -2.67
CA LEU A 83 -1.45 -0.52 -2.96
C LEU A 83 -1.79 0.49 -1.86
N PHE A 84 -2.98 0.41 -1.29
CA PHE A 84 -3.51 1.36 -0.32
C PHE A 84 -3.72 0.73 1.05
N LEU A 85 -2.92 -0.28 1.40
CA LEU A 85 -3.07 -1.08 2.61
C LEU A 85 -3.31 -0.28 3.90
N PRO A 86 -2.57 0.81 4.19
CA PRO A 86 -2.81 1.62 5.38
C PRO A 86 -4.19 2.28 5.39
N VAL A 87 -4.63 2.79 4.23
CA VAL A 87 -5.92 3.45 4.07
C VAL A 87 -7.06 2.43 4.14
N MET A 88 -6.87 1.24 3.57
CA MET A 88 -7.83 0.15 3.64
C MET A 88 -8.02 -0.37 5.06
N ILE A 89 -6.95 -0.42 5.87
CA ILE A 89 -7.05 -0.68 7.30
C ILE A 89 -7.87 0.43 7.98
N GLY A 90 -7.60 1.71 7.67
CA GLY A 90 -8.39 2.82 8.21
C GLY A 90 -9.89 2.72 7.90
N LEU A 91 -10.25 2.37 6.66
CA LEU A 91 -11.63 2.11 6.26
C LEU A 91 -12.24 0.92 7.01
N TRP A 92 -11.50 -0.18 7.12
CA TRP A 92 -11.98 -1.38 7.80
C TRP A 92 -12.18 -1.17 9.31
N VAL A 93 -11.26 -0.46 9.96
CA VAL A 93 -11.39 -0.02 11.37
C VAL A 93 -12.63 0.86 11.53
N TRP A 94 -12.86 1.76 10.58
CA TRP A 94 -14.03 2.64 10.63
C TRP A 94 -15.36 1.88 10.50
N GLU A 95 -15.41 0.84 9.66
CA GLU A 95 -16.59 -0.02 9.50
C GLU A 95 -16.80 -0.99 10.69
N SER A 96 -15.72 -1.32 11.41
CA SER A 96 -15.75 -2.27 12.53
C SER A 96 -16.67 -1.79 13.65
N SER A 97 -17.33 -2.70 14.39
CA SER A 97 -18.27 -2.35 15.46
C SER A 97 -17.61 -1.81 16.75
N TRP A 98 -16.37 -1.37 16.68
CA TRP A 98 -15.58 -0.94 17.84
C TRP A 98 -16.07 0.41 18.39
N PRO A 99 -15.74 0.74 19.66
CA PRO A 99 -16.04 2.06 20.21
C PRO A 99 -15.40 3.16 19.37
N LEU A 100 -16.09 4.30 19.20
CA LEU A 100 -15.63 5.41 18.34
C LEU A 100 -14.20 5.86 18.65
N ILE A 101 -13.87 5.97 19.95
CA ILE A 101 -12.53 6.39 20.40
C ILE A 101 -11.46 5.42 19.91
N VAL A 102 -11.72 4.12 19.96
CA VAL A 102 -10.78 3.09 19.50
C VAL A 102 -10.54 3.25 18.01
N ARG A 103 -11.61 3.41 17.22
CA ARG A 103 -11.50 3.61 15.76
C ARG A 103 -10.66 4.85 15.44
N LEU A 104 -10.93 5.97 16.11
CA LEU A 104 -10.21 7.23 15.88
C LEU A 104 -8.73 7.09 16.24
N VAL A 105 -8.41 6.47 17.38
CA VAL A 105 -7.01 6.27 17.80
C VAL A 105 -6.26 5.40 16.81
N GLU A 106 -6.86 4.32 16.32
CA GLU A 106 -6.23 3.45 15.34
C GLU A 106 -6.08 4.10 13.97
N VAL A 107 -7.12 4.78 13.48
CA VAL A 107 -7.07 5.54 12.22
C VAL A 107 -5.96 6.59 12.28
N VAL A 108 -5.90 7.38 13.36
CA VAL A 108 -4.87 8.41 13.54
C VAL A 108 -3.49 7.78 13.70
N GLY A 109 -3.38 6.65 14.43
CA GLY A 109 -2.14 5.93 14.61
C GLY A 109 -1.59 5.37 13.29
N VAL A 110 -2.45 4.74 12.48
CA VAL A 110 -2.08 4.21 11.16
C VAL A 110 -1.74 5.35 10.19
N ALA A 111 -2.53 6.42 10.17
CA ALA A 111 -2.25 7.59 9.33
C ALA A 111 -0.92 8.26 9.70
N GLY A 112 -0.70 8.50 11.00
CA GLY A 112 0.54 9.09 11.51
C GLY A 112 1.76 8.22 11.20
N TRP A 113 1.67 6.92 11.45
CA TRP A 113 2.74 5.97 11.13
C TRP A 113 3.02 5.92 9.62
N ASN A 114 1.99 5.85 8.80
CA ASN A 114 2.11 5.80 7.34
C ASN A 114 2.80 7.06 6.79
N LEU A 115 2.36 8.25 7.22
CA LEU A 115 2.96 9.51 6.79
C LEU A 115 4.38 9.69 7.32
N TRP A 116 4.66 9.22 8.53
CA TRP A 116 6.02 9.25 9.10
C TRP A 116 6.98 8.33 8.33
N MET A 117 6.53 7.14 7.93
CA MET A 117 7.35 6.21 7.14
C MET A 117 7.72 6.77 5.75
N PHE A 118 6.82 7.57 5.15
CA PHE A 118 7.06 8.22 3.87
C PHE A 118 7.58 9.66 4.00
N LEU A 119 7.93 10.11 5.22
CA LEU A 119 8.37 11.48 5.44
C LEU A 119 9.56 11.81 4.51
N PRO A 120 9.45 12.87 3.68
CA PRO A 120 10.55 13.28 2.83
C PRO A 120 11.80 13.56 3.67
N LYS A 121 12.98 13.15 3.17
CA LYS A 121 14.28 13.43 3.82
C LYS A 121 14.48 14.93 4.10
N ALA A 122 13.82 15.81 3.34
CA ALA A 122 13.82 17.26 3.54
C ALA A 122 13.15 17.74 4.85
N LEU A 123 12.29 16.92 5.47
CA LEU A 123 11.57 17.25 6.70
C LEU A 123 12.09 16.49 7.93
N GLN A 124 13.14 15.67 7.79
CA GLN A 124 13.76 14.98 8.92
C GLN A 124 14.60 15.96 9.77
N PRO A 125 14.35 16.08 11.09
CA PRO A 125 15.20 16.87 11.98
C PRO A 125 16.62 16.28 11.98
N ARG A 126 17.64 17.14 11.80
CA ARG A 126 19.06 16.75 11.87
C ARG A 126 19.48 16.37 13.28
#